data_AF-A0A224AB53-F1
#
_entry.id   AF-A0A224AB53-F1
#
_cell.length_a   1.000
_cell.length_b   1.000
_cell.length_c   1.000
_cell.angle_alpha   90.00
_cell.angle_beta   90.00
_cell.angle_gamma   90.00
#
_symmetry.space_group_name_H-M   'P 1'
#
loop_
_entity.id
_entity.type
_entity.pdbx_description
1 polymer ?
#
loop_
_entity_poly.entity_id
_entity_poly.type
_entity_poly.pdbx_seq_one_letter_code
_entity_poly.pdbx_strand_id
1 'polypeptide(L)'
;MLFASYLLLLMVFLMMIFFNTKLHFLRSFLVLEAMMLTALIITITMLSSFQTEPFMFLTLLTFAVIEAALGLSLLLSYIKITGSDSMNNTFL
;
A
#
# COMPACT_ATOMS: atom_id res chain seq x y z
N MET A 1 10.23 -0.47 -21.28
CA MET A 1 10.09 0.97 -20.96
C MET A 1 8.62 1.41 -20.88
N LEU A 2 7.82 1.25 -21.95
CA LEU A 2 6.41 1.65 -21.95
C LEU A 2 5.57 1.02 -20.81
N PHE A 3 5.77 -0.27 -20.51
CA PHE A 3 5.06 -0.93 -19.42
C PHE A 3 5.32 -0.28 -18.05
N ALA A 4 6.58 0.02 -17.74
CA ALA A 4 6.96 0.68 -16.49
C ALA A 4 6.41 2.12 -16.40
N SER A 5 6.34 2.86 -17.51
CA SER A 5 5.72 4.19 -17.52
C SER A 5 4.20 4.13 -17.24
N TYR A 6 3.50 3.11 -17.74
CA TYR A 6 2.07 2.93 -17.42
C TYR A 6 1.86 2.56 -15.94
N LEU A 7 2.73 1.73 -15.36
CA LEU A 7 2.71 1.41 -13.93
C LEU A 7 2.99 2.63 -13.05
N LEU A 8 3.95 3.48 -13.45
CA LEU A 8 4.23 4.73 -12.74
C LEU A 8 3.04 5.69 -12.79
N LEU A 9 2.37 5.79 -13.93
CA LEU A 9 1.14 6.59 -14.05
C LEU A 9 0.03 6.05 -13.13
N LEU A 10 -0.15 4.73 -13.08
CA LEU A 10 -1.09 4.08 -12.17
C LEU A 10 -0.77 4.41 -10.70
N MET A 11 0.50 4.44 -10.33
CA MET A 11 0.93 4.80 -8.97
C MET A 11 0.54 6.22 -8.59
N VAL A 12 0.63 7.18 -9.52
CA VAL A 12 0.17 8.56 -9.30
C VAL A 12 -1.35 8.61 -9.08
N PHE A 13 -2.12 7.86 -9.86
CA PHE A 13 -3.58 7.79 -9.67
C PHE A 13 -3.95 7.15 -8.33
N LEU A 14 -3.28 6.06 -7.94
CA LEU A 14 -3.51 5.42 -6.65
C LEU A 14 -3.20 6.36 -5.49
N MET A 15 -2.12 7.15 -5.59
CA MET A 15 -1.78 8.16 -4.60
C MET A 15 -2.86 9.25 -4.49
N MET A 16 -3.42 9.71 -5.61
CA MET A 16 -4.56 10.64 -5.60
C MET A 16 -5.80 10.04 -4.94
N ILE A 17 -6.09 8.76 -5.20
CA ILE A 17 -7.23 8.06 -4.59
C ILE A 17 -7.00 7.92 -3.08
N PHE A 18 -5.79 7.62 -2.65
CA PHE A 18 -5.42 7.48 -1.24
C PHE A 18 -5.69 8.76 -0.45
N PHE A 19 -5.30 9.93 -0.96
CA PHE A 19 -5.58 11.19 -0.27
C PHE A 19 -7.07 11.57 -0.25
N ASN A 20 -7.88 11.01 -1.15
CA ASN A 20 -9.32 11.26 -1.22
C ASN A 20 -10.15 10.30 -0.34
N THR A 21 -9.58 9.22 0.20
CA THR A 21 -10.31 8.31 1.10
C THR A 21 -10.39 8.90 2.51
N LYS A 22 -11.56 9.42 2.89
CA LYS A 22 -11.78 10.14 4.17
C LYS A 22 -12.70 9.43 5.17
N LEU A 23 -13.41 8.36 4.77
CA LEU A 23 -14.55 7.84 5.53
C LEU A 23 -14.24 6.59 6.36
N HIS A 24 -13.46 5.64 5.81
CA HIS A 24 -13.20 4.35 6.46
C HIS A 24 -11.73 3.99 6.34
N PHE A 25 -11.09 3.61 7.46
CA PHE A 25 -9.68 3.21 7.45
C PHE A 25 -9.46 1.97 6.58
N LEU A 26 -10.41 1.02 6.56
CA LEU A 26 -10.28 -0.19 5.76
C LEU A 26 -10.21 0.11 4.25
N ARG A 27 -10.94 1.13 3.78
CA ARG A 27 -10.83 1.60 2.39
C ARG A 27 -9.47 2.21 2.09
N SER A 28 -8.89 2.93 3.05
CA SER A 28 -7.53 3.48 2.94
C SER A 28 -6.49 2.36 2.86
N PHE A 29 -6.65 1.29 3.65
CA PHE A 29 -5.75 0.12 3.62
C PHE A 29 -5.81 -0.65 2.30
N LEU A 30 -6.99 -0.81 1.69
CA LEU A 30 -7.11 -1.44 0.36
C LEU A 30 -6.37 -0.66 -0.72
N VAL A 31 -6.43 0.68 -0.68
CA VAL A 31 -5.68 1.52 -1.63
C VAL A 31 -4.19 1.42 -1.37
N LEU A 32 -3.77 1.35 -0.10
CA LEU A 32 -2.37 1.16 0.28
C LEU A 32 -1.83 -0.19 -0.20
N GLU A 33 -2.60 -1.28 -0.08
CA GLU A 33 -2.23 -2.60 -0.57
C GLU A 33 -2.06 -2.59 -2.10
N ALA A 34 -2.97 -1.94 -2.82
CA ALA A 34 -2.84 -1.74 -4.27
C ALA A 34 -1.57 -0.95 -4.62
N MET A 35 -1.23 0.10 -3.88
CA MET A 35 0.02 0.83 -4.05
C MET A 35 1.25 -0.05 -3.82
N MET A 36 1.29 -0.83 -2.73
CA MET A 36 2.41 -1.72 -2.42
C MET A 36 2.58 -2.82 -3.48
N LEU A 37 1.49 -3.37 -4.00
CA LEU A 37 1.53 -4.36 -5.07
C LEU A 37 2.07 -3.76 -6.37
N THR A 38 1.63 -2.54 -6.74
CA THR A 38 2.20 -1.86 -7.93
C THR A 38 3.68 -1.54 -7.75
N ALA A 39 4.11 -1.15 -6.55
CA ALA A 39 5.53 -0.95 -6.23
C ALA A 39 6.34 -2.25 -6.40
N LEU A 40 5.83 -3.39 -5.90
CA LEU A 40 6.46 -4.69 -6.07
C LEU A 40 6.59 -5.08 -7.55
N ILE A 41 5.56 -4.84 -8.37
CA ILE A 41 5.63 -5.08 -9.83
C ILE A 41 6.68 -4.18 -10.49
N ILE A 42 6.77 -2.91 -10.09
CA ILE A 42 7.83 -2.03 -10.60
C ILE A 42 9.21 -2.59 -10.22
N THR A 43 9.41 -3.01 -8.97
CA THR A 43 10.70 -3.55 -8.52
C THR A 43 11.10 -4.82 -9.28
N ILE A 44 10.17 -5.75 -9.54
CA ILE A 44 10.52 -6.97 -10.29
C ILE A 44 10.85 -6.67 -11.76
N THR A 45 10.17 -5.70 -12.38
CA THR A 45 10.49 -5.25 -13.75
C THR A 45 11.84 -4.54 -13.83
N MET A 46 12.25 -3.83 -12.78
CA MET A 46 13.57 -3.21 -12.72
C MET A 46 14.66 -4.25 -12.45
N LEU A 47 14.49 -5.12 -11.45
CA LEU A 47 15.46 -6.18 -11.11
C LEU A 47 15.73 -7.13 -12.28
N SER A 48 14.69 -7.50 -13.04
CA SER A 48 14.83 -8.31 -14.24
C SER A 48 15.65 -7.63 -15.34
N SER A 49 15.59 -6.29 -15.45
CA SER A 49 16.40 -5.54 -16.41
C SER A 49 17.88 -5.47 -16.03
N PHE A 50 18.19 -5.50 -14.72
CA PHE A 50 19.56 -5.45 -14.20
C PHE A 50 20.19 -6.84 -13.99
N GLN A 51 19.46 -7.93 -14.28
CA GLN A 51 19.89 -9.32 -14.02
C GLN A 51 20.40 -9.53 -12.58
N THR A 52 19.83 -8.80 -11.63
CA THR A 52 20.21 -8.85 -10.21
C THR A 52 19.51 -9.99 -9.50
N GLU A 53 20.16 -10.50 -8.44
CA GLU A 53 19.62 -11.56 -7.58
C GLU A 53 18.20 -11.24 -7.06
N PRO A 54 17.26 -12.20 -7.10
CA PRO A 54 15.87 -12.00 -6.67
C PRO A 54 15.71 -11.80 -5.16
N PHE A 55 16.80 -11.88 -4.38
CA PHE A 55 16.78 -11.70 -2.94
C PHE A 55 16.24 -10.32 -2.51
N MET A 56 16.58 -9.26 -3.26
CA MET A 56 16.09 -7.91 -2.96
C MET A 56 14.55 -7.84 -3.04
N PHE A 57 13.96 -8.50 -4.04
CA PHE A 57 12.50 -8.59 -4.17
C PHE A 57 11.86 -9.30 -2.98
N LEU A 58 12.43 -10.43 -2.53
CA LEU A 58 11.96 -11.17 -1.36
C LEU A 58 12.00 -10.32 -0.08
N THR A 59 13.08 -9.56 0.14
CA THR A 59 13.17 -8.68 1.31
C THR A 59 12.12 -7.56 1.30
N LEU A 60 11.87 -6.96 0.14
CA LEU A 60 10.82 -5.94 -0.01
C LEU A 60 9.43 -6.54 0.22
N LEU A 61 9.19 -7.77 -0.27
CA LEU A 61 7.93 -8.47 -0.05
C LEU A 61 7.69 -8.77 1.43
N THR A 62 8.72 -9.16 2.19
CA THR A 62 8.54 -9.39 3.64
C THR A 62 8.22 -8.10 4.39
N PHE A 63 8.87 -6.98 4.05
CA PHE A 63 8.53 -5.68 4.65
C PHE A 63 7.11 -5.24 4.32
N ALA A 64 6.68 -5.42 3.06
CA ALA A 64 5.32 -5.08 2.64
C ALA A 64 4.25 -5.84 3.42
N VAL A 65 4.45 -7.15 3.65
CA VAL A 65 3.50 -7.98 4.41
C VAL A 65 3.49 -7.59 5.90
N ILE A 66 4.66 -7.28 6.49
CA ILE A 66 4.75 -6.87 7.90
C ILE A 66 4.05 -5.53 8.13
N GLU A 67 4.22 -4.56 7.23
CA GLU A 67 3.54 -3.25 7.32
C GLU A 67 2.01 -3.42 7.30
N ALA A 68 1.49 -4.23 6.39
CA ALA A 68 0.06 -4.52 6.31
C ALA A 68 -0.47 -5.21 7.58
N ALA A 69 0.27 -6.18 8.13
CA ALA A 69 -0.09 -6.86 9.37
C ALA A 69 -0.11 -5.90 10.57
N LEU A 70 0.88 -5.00 10.66
CA LEU A 70 0.92 -3.95 11.69
C LEU A 70 -0.26 -2.99 11.54
N GLY A 71 -0.56 -2.54 10.32
CA GLY A 71 -1.70 -1.67 10.02
C GLY A 71 -3.04 -2.27 10.45
N LEU A 72 -3.29 -3.54 10.13
CA LEU A 72 -4.51 -4.25 10.55
C LEU A 72 -4.60 -4.45 12.06
N SER A 73 -3.47 -4.70 12.73
CA SER A 73 -3.45 -4.85 14.19
C SER A 73 -3.86 -3.56 14.92
N LEU A 74 -3.45 -2.41 14.38
CA LEU A 74 -3.84 -1.08 14.88
C LEU A 74 -5.30 -0.76 14.57
N LEU A 75 -5.80 -1.12 13.39
CA LEU A 75 -7.21 -0.96 13.06
C LEU A 75 -8.10 -1.78 13.99
N LEU A 76 -7.69 -3.01 14.32
CA LEU A 76 -8.43 -3.85 15.26
C LEU A 76 -8.44 -3.25 16.68
N SER A 77 -7.33 -2.67 17.15
CA SER A 77 -7.32 -1.98 18.44
C SER A 77 -8.16 -0.71 18.43
N TYR A 78 -8.18 0.03 17.32
CA TYR A 78 -9.05 1.18 17.13
C TYR A 78 -10.53 0.81 17.21
N ILE A 79 -10.96 -0.21 16.44
CA ILE A 79 -12.35 -0.69 16.46
C ILE A 79 -12.78 -1.16 17.85
N LYS A 80 -11.88 -1.76 18.64
CA LYS A 80 -12.18 -2.13 20.03
C LYS A 80 -12.48 -0.93 20.93
N ILE A 81 -11.93 0.24 20.62
CA ILE A 81 -12.10 1.47 21.42
C ILE A 81 -13.30 2.29 20.92
N THR A 82 -13.42 2.48 19.61
CA THR A 82 -14.43 3.39 19.01
C THR A 82 -15.69 2.68 18.53
N GLY A 83 -15.68 1.35 18.46
CA GLY A 83 -16.80 0.54 17.96
C GLY A 83 -17.10 0.69 16.46
N SER A 84 -16.33 1.51 15.73
CA SER A 84 -16.52 1.72 14.28
C SER A 84 -15.20 1.96 13.56
N ASP A 85 -15.15 1.59 12.29
CA ASP A 85 -14.02 1.86 11.38
C ASP A 85 -14.06 3.28 10.77
N SER A 86 -14.91 4.17 11.31
CA SER A 86 -15.05 5.51 10.76
C SER A 86 -13.84 6.38 11.09
N MET A 87 -13.25 7.01 10.07
CA MET A 87 -12.29 8.11 10.24
C MET A 87 -13.08 9.36 10.67
N ASN A 88 -13.65 9.36 11.87
CA ASN A 88 -14.28 10.56 12.38
C ASN A 88 -13.21 11.46 12.99
N ASN A 89 -13.17 12.72 12.57
CA ASN A 89 -12.20 13.68 13.04
C ASN A 89 -12.53 14.06 14.49
N THR A 90 -11.94 13.37 15.47
CA THR A 90 -12.10 13.71 16.89
C THR A 90 -11.34 14.98 17.31
N PHE A 91 -10.77 15.73 16.36
CA PHE A 91 -9.95 16.93 16.57
C PHE A 91 -10.48 18.19 15.84
N LEU A 92 -11.81 18.26 15.59
CA LEU A 92 -12.55 19.52 15.41
C LEU A 92 -13.76 19.48 16.35
#